data_AF-A0A420HJN3-F1
#
_entry.id   AF-A0A420HJN3-F1
#
_cell.length_a   1.000
_cell.length_b   1.000
_cell.length_c   1.000
_cell.angle_alpha   90.00
_cell.angle_beta   90.00
_cell.angle_gamma   90.00
#
_symmetry.space_group_name_H-M   'P 1'
#
loop_
_entity.id
_entity.type
_entity.pdbx_description
1 polymer ?
#
loop_
_entity_poly.entity_id
_entity_poly.type
_entity_poly.pdbx_seq_one_letter_code
_entity_poly.pdbx_strand_id
1 'polypeptide(L)'
;MSTAQILKGIKSAPELNKNTYTKWSKLFEMCLFGLNLRKYITGIVPELNINSDPKPAEKNHFAALIDDNNIKAALLQLVPDDVYYIIENYPTSRDMWVGLSNYFKPQSAAAVDAHLEEFWGFTMSEGTDVDEYANNLTQLQSQIASLDPTKRPSSLTKKNRLLKHFEGEGNGFYGGTVSYLKLNHTINFAETVNMLRENQRNFLKQNQVAVANLARPANVPPGKIKRTCAYCGRSNHI
;
A
#
# COMPACT_ATOMS: atom_id res chain seq x y z
N MET A 1 21.82 31.98 -1.66
CA MET A 1 22.97 31.30 -1.00
C MET A 1 23.32 30.03 -1.79
N SER A 2 24.31 29.21 -1.42
CA SER A 2 24.61 27.95 -2.13
C SER A 2 24.53 26.73 -1.23
N THR A 3 24.17 25.57 -1.80
CA THR A 3 24.21 24.26 -1.13
C THR A 3 25.55 24.00 -0.42
N ALA A 4 26.68 24.37 -1.03
CA ALA A 4 28.01 24.20 -0.45
C ALA A 4 28.19 24.93 0.89
N GLN A 5 27.55 26.09 1.09
CA GLN A 5 27.61 26.81 2.36
C GLN A 5 26.84 26.07 3.46
N ILE A 6 25.70 25.47 3.14
CA ILE A 6 24.90 24.65 4.07
C ILE A 6 25.71 23.42 4.48
N LEU A 7 26.29 22.70 3.51
CA LEU A 7 27.12 21.52 3.75
C LEU A 7 28.35 21.85 4.62
N LYS A 8 28.99 22.99 4.36
CA LYS A 8 30.12 23.46 5.18
C LYS A 8 29.68 23.77 6.61
N GLY A 9 28.52 24.40 6.79
CA GLY A 9 27.98 24.77 8.10
C GLY A 9 27.59 23.56 8.96
N ILE A 10 27.26 22.42 8.34
CA ILE A 10 26.89 21.18 9.04
C ILE A 10 28.01 20.13 9.08
N LYS A 11 29.23 20.45 8.63
CA LYS A 11 30.36 19.50 8.55
C LYS A 11 30.69 18.79 9.87
N SER A 12 30.37 19.40 11.01
CA SER A 12 30.59 18.82 12.35
C SER A 12 29.41 18.03 12.91
N ALA A 13 28.31 17.88 12.16
CA ALA A 13 27.18 17.08 12.59
C ALA A 13 27.51 15.59 12.56
N PRO A 14 26.91 14.80 13.45
CA PRO A 14 27.00 13.34 13.33
C PRO A 14 26.37 12.87 12.02
N GLU A 15 26.75 11.69 11.55
CA GLU A 15 26.02 11.04 10.45
C GLU A 15 24.54 10.87 10.83
N LEU A 16 23.63 11.11 9.88
CA LEU A 16 22.20 11.06 10.13
C LEU A 16 21.70 9.61 10.24
N ASN A 17 21.17 9.24 11.40
CA ASN A 17 20.48 7.97 11.64
C ASN A 17 19.44 8.14 12.77
N LYS A 18 18.72 7.07 13.10
CA LYS A 18 17.66 7.08 14.13
C LYS A 18 18.15 7.58 15.50
N ASN A 19 19.38 7.26 15.89
CA ASN A 19 19.93 7.63 17.20
C ASN A 19 20.48 9.06 17.22
N THR A 20 20.92 9.57 16.06
CA THR A 20 21.55 10.88 15.94
C THR A 20 20.60 11.97 15.43
N TYR A 21 19.42 11.60 14.91
CA TYR A 21 18.46 12.52 14.28
C TYR A 21 18.17 13.76 15.11
N THR A 22 17.88 13.62 16.41
CA THR A 22 17.56 14.77 17.29
C THR A 22 18.71 15.77 17.36
N LYS A 23 19.95 15.29 17.42
CA LYS A 23 21.13 16.15 17.44
C LYS A 23 21.42 16.74 16.06
N TRP A 24 21.31 15.91 15.02
CA TRP A 24 21.54 16.31 13.63
C TRP A 24 20.55 17.39 13.18
N SER A 25 19.25 17.18 13.40
CA SER A 25 18.18 18.11 13.03
C SER A 25 18.37 19.47 13.69
N LYS A 26 18.70 19.50 14.98
CA LYS A 26 19.01 20.73 15.71
C LYS A 26 20.20 21.48 15.09
N LEU A 27 21.27 20.78 14.72
CA LEU A 27 22.43 21.40 14.08
C LEU A 27 22.10 21.92 12.67
N PHE A 28 21.29 21.20 11.91
CA PHE A 28 20.81 21.65 10.61
C PHE A 28 19.92 22.91 10.73
N GLU A 29 18.97 22.92 11.68
CA GLU A 29 18.16 24.10 11.97
C GLU A 29 19.01 25.30 12.40
N MET A 30 20.03 25.09 13.26
CA MET A 30 20.95 26.15 13.67
C MET A 30 21.77 26.68 12.49
N CYS A 31 22.22 25.80 11.59
CA CYS A 31 22.90 26.19 10.35
C CYS A 31 21.98 27.08 9.50
N LEU A 32 20.75 26.63 9.21
CA LEU A 32 19.80 27.42 8.43
C LEU A 32 19.40 28.73 9.12
N PHE A 33 19.31 28.75 10.44
CA PHE A 33 19.07 29.98 11.21
C PHE A 33 20.21 30.98 11.01
N GLY A 34 21.46 30.55 11.12
CA GLY A 34 22.63 31.41 10.88
C GLY A 34 22.73 31.93 9.45
N LEU A 35 22.11 31.26 8.49
CA LEU A 35 22.04 31.66 7.07
C LEU A 35 20.76 32.43 6.72
N ASN A 36 19.88 32.73 7.69
CA ASN A 36 18.55 33.33 7.48
C ASN A 36 17.61 32.51 6.58
N LEU A 37 17.81 31.19 6.51
CA LEU A 37 17.05 30.24 5.68
C LEU A 37 16.02 29.43 6.48
N ARG A 38 15.96 29.57 7.80
CA ARG A 38 15.06 28.77 8.65
C ARG A 38 13.58 28.82 8.21
N LYS A 39 13.14 29.97 7.69
CA LYS A 39 11.75 30.18 7.22
C LYS A 39 11.28 29.17 6.17
N TYR A 40 12.19 28.62 5.37
CA TYR A 40 11.88 27.65 4.32
C TYR A 40 11.52 26.27 4.86
N ILE A 41 11.91 25.93 6.09
CA ILE A 41 11.57 24.64 6.72
C ILE A 41 10.53 24.76 7.84
N THR A 42 10.40 25.93 8.48
CA THR A 42 9.46 26.13 9.60
C THR A 42 8.18 26.89 9.22
N GLY A 43 8.19 27.65 8.13
CA GLY A 43 7.12 28.57 7.75
C GLY A 43 6.33 28.11 6.53
N ILE A 44 5.25 28.83 6.24
CA ILE A 44 4.66 28.88 4.90
C ILE A 44 5.43 29.97 4.17
N VAL A 45 6.02 29.65 3.01
CA VAL A 45 6.66 30.63 2.14
C VAL A 45 5.64 30.92 1.02
N PRO A 46 4.88 32.03 1.10
CA PRO A 46 3.85 32.35 0.11
C PRO A 46 4.39 32.39 -1.32
N GLU A 47 5.67 32.76 -1.46
CA GLU A 47 6.40 32.85 -2.72
C GLU A 47 6.76 31.48 -3.34
N LEU A 48 6.42 30.36 -2.71
CA LEU A 48 6.60 29.02 -3.29
C LEU A 48 5.25 28.37 -3.69
N ASN A 49 4.13 29.09 -3.54
CA ASN A 49 2.82 28.57 -3.91
C ASN A 49 2.62 28.67 -5.44
N ILE A 50 2.81 27.53 -6.09
CA ILE A 50 2.73 27.33 -7.55
C ILE A 50 1.31 27.59 -8.11
N ASN A 51 0.29 27.66 -7.24
CA ASN A 51 -1.12 27.82 -7.62
C ASN A 51 -1.66 29.25 -7.45
N SER A 52 -0.83 30.21 -7.01
CA SER A 52 -1.25 31.61 -6.88
C SER A 52 -0.88 32.41 -8.11
N ASP A 53 -1.83 33.22 -8.62
CA ASP A 53 -1.59 34.15 -9.72
C ASP A 53 -0.33 35.01 -9.46
N PRO A 54 0.62 35.06 -10.41
CA PRO A 54 1.88 35.75 -10.22
C PRO A 54 1.63 37.26 -10.10
N LYS A 55 1.76 37.81 -8.89
CA LYS A 55 1.90 39.26 -8.69
C LYS A 55 3.34 39.72 -9.03
N PRO A 56 3.55 40.98 -9.41
CA PRO A 56 4.73 41.45 -10.17
C PRO A 56 6.03 41.61 -9.37
N ALA A 57 6.24 40.86 -8.28
CA ALA A 57 7.49 40.88 -7.52
C ALA A 57 8.42 39.73 -7.94
N GLU A 58 8.66 39.59 -9.25
CA GLU A 58 9.42 38.48 -9.87
C GLU A 58 10.80 38.24 -9.24
N LYS A 59 11.49 39.29 -8.80
CA LYS A 59 12.82 39.19 -8.19
C LYS A 59 12.82 38.46 -6.84
N ASN A 60 11.79 38.66 -6.02
CA ASN A 60 11.71 38.04 -4.69
C ASN A 60 11.31 36.56 -4.79
N HIS A 61 10.46 36.22 -5.75
CA HIS A 61 10.05 34.85 -6.03
C HIS A 61 11.23 33.99 -6.53
N PHE A 62 12.03 34.52 -7.46
CA PHE A 62 13.19 33.79 -8.00
C PHE A 62 14.27 33.52 -6.93
N ALA A 63 14.55 34.49 -6.07
CA ALA A 63 15.47 34.31 -4.95
C ALA A 63 14.96 33.25 -3.95
N ALA A 64 13.66 33.24 -3.65
CA ALA A 64 13.05 32.25 -2.78
C ALA A 64 13.15 30.82 -3.35
N LEU A 65 12.91 30.66 -4.65
CA LEU A 65 13.06 29.37 -5.34
C LEU A 65 14.50 28.86 -5.32
N ILE A 66 15.47 29.75 -5.53
CA ILE A 66 16.90 29.41 -5.44
C ILE A 66 17.23 28.91 -4.04
N ASP A 67 16.84 29.65 -3.01
CA ASP A 67 17.16 29.27 -1.64
C ASP A 67 16.47 27.95 -1.22
N ASP A 68 15.22 27.73 -1.61
CA ASP A 68 14.53 26.43 -1.42
C ASP A 68 15.28 25.28 -2.09
N ASN A 69 15.63 25.42 -3.38
CA ASN A 69 16.37 24.40 -4.12
C ASN A 69 17.75 24.11 -3.52
N ASN A 70 18.43 25.12 -2.97
CA ASN A 70 19.71 24.90 -2.30
C ASN A 70 19.55 24.06 -1.03
N ILE A 71 18.48 24.26 -0.27
CA ILE A 71 18.16 23.47 0.92
C ILE A 71 17.78 22.04 0.51
N LYS A 72 16.94 21.87 -0.52
CA LYS A 72 16.59 20.54 -1.07
C LYS A 72 17.84 19.75 -1.46
N ALA A 73 18.73 20.37 -2.23
CA ALA A 73 19.99 19.74 -2.65
C ALA A 73 20.90 19.42 -1.46
N ALA A 74 20.90 20.25 -0.40
CA ALA A 74 21.66 19.95 0.81
C ALA A 74 21.05 18.76 1.56
N LEU A 75 19.73 18.71 1.72
CA LEU A 75 19.05 17.59 2.36
C LEU A 75 19.35 16.27 1.64
N LEU A 76 19.22 16.25 0.30
CA LEU A 76 19.50 15.06 -0.51
C LEU A 76 20.94 14.55 -0.40
N GLN A 77 21.91 15.42 -0.13
CA GLN A 77 23.31 15.02 0.06
C GLN A 77 23.66 14.58 1.48
N LEU A 78 22.83 14.94 2.47
CA LEU A 78 23.09 14.68 3.88
C LEU A 78 22.31 13.50 4.45
N VAL A 79 21.26 13.06 3.75
CA VAL A 79 20.47 11.89 4.14
C VAL A 79 21.10 10.60 3.61
N PRO A 80 20.94 9.47 4.31
CA PRO A 80 21.34 8.18 3.78
C PRO A 80 20.41 7.72 2.63
N ASP A 81 20.87 6.76 1.84
CA ASP A 81 20.18 6.28 0.64
C ASP A 81 18.74 5.80 0.89
N ASP A 82 18.48 5.13 2.03
CA ASP A 82 17.13 4.64 2.38
C ASP A 82 16.13 5.78 2.58
N VAL A 83 16.61 6.93 3.06
CA VAL A 83 15.81 8.14 3.27
C VAL A 83 15.72 8.99 2.00
N TYR A 84 16.75 8.98 1.18
CA TYR A 84 16.81 9.73 -0.08
C TYR A 84 15.56 9.50 -0.94
N TYR A 85 15.20 8.24 -1.20
CA TYR A 85 14.04 7.87 -2.03
C TYR A 85 12.69 8.26 -1.42
N ILE A 86 12.64 8.45 -0.10
CA ILE A 86 11.43 8.88 0.60
C ILE A 86 11.18 10.36 0.35
N ILE A 87 12.24 11.17 0.30
CA ILE A 87 12.12 12.62 0.31
C ILE A 87 12.36 13.30 -1.04
N GLU A 88 12.97 12.65 -2.02
CA GLU A 88 13.38 13.27 -3.30
C GLU A 88 12.25 13.89 -4.11
N ASN A 89 11.05 13.30 -4.02
CA ASN A 89 9.89 13.71 -4.82
C ASN A 89 9.09 14.85 -4.18
N TYR A 90 9.48 15.33 -3.00
CA TYR A 90 8.76 16.42 -2.35
C TYR A 90 8.99 17.76 -3.07
N PRO A 91 7.93 18.56 -3.23
CA PRO A 91 8.01 19.78 -4.05
C PRO A 91 8.86 20.85 -3.38
N THR A 92 8.80 20.99 -2.06
CA THR A 92 9.53 22.04 -1.31
C THR A 92 10.48 21.46 -0.27
N SER A 93 11.48 22.25 0.14
CA SER A 93 12.38 21.87 1.24
C SER A 93 11.64 21.67 2.57
N ARG A 94 10.52 22.37 2.78
CA ARG A 94 9.63 22.18 3.92
C ARG A 94 9.04 20.77 3.94
N ASP A 95 8.51 20.32 2.81
CA ASP A 95 7.89 19.00 2.70
C ASP A 95 8.93 17.90 2.91
N MET A 96 10.14 18.08 2.36
CA MET A 96 11.29 17.20 2.64
C MET A 96 11.63 17.17 4.13
N TRP A 97 11.67 18.33 4.79
CA TRP A 97 11.96 18.45 6.22
C TRP A 97 10.92 17.76 7.10
N VAL A 98 9.63 17.95 6.79
CA VAL A 98 8.52 17.29 7.49
C VAL A 98 8.57 15.78 7.27
N GLY A 99 8.78 15.33 6.04
CA GLY A 99 8.94 13.90 5.71
C GLY A 99 10.09 13.27 6.47
N LEU A 100 11.24 13.93 6.49
CA LEU A 100 12.43 13.52 7.25
C LEU A 100 12.12 13.40 8.75
N SER A 101 11.46 14.41 9.31
CA SER A 101 11.09 14.39 10.73
C SER A 101 10.11 13.30 11.08
N ASN A 102 9.19 12.95 10.18
CA ASN A 102 8.25 11.86 10.40
C ASN A 102 8.95 10.50 10.34
N TYR A 103 9.90 10.33 9.41
CA TYR A 103 10.68 9.10 9.28
C TYR A 103 11.50 8.79 10.53
N PHE A 104 12.15 9.81 11.10
CA PHE A 104 12.99 9.66 12.29
C PHE A 104 12.27 9.91 13.61
N LYS A 105 10.96 10.24 13.58
CA LYS A 105 10.18 10.38 14.80
C LYS A 105 10.19 9.03 15.51
N PRO A 106 10.54 8.95 16.81
CA PRO A 106 10.31 7.74 17.58
C PRO A 106 8.80 7.51 17.62
N GLN A 107 8.31 6.61 16.78
CA GLN A 107 6.96 6.12 16.87
C GLN A 107 6.89 5.21 18.09
N SER A 108 5.84 5.32 18.91
CA SER A 108 5.71 4.42 20.05
C SER A 108 5.68 3.00 19.51
N ALA A 109 6.52 2.11 20.06
CA ALA A 109 6.47 0.69 19.71
C ALA A 109 5.03 0.16 19.77
N ALA A 110 4.24 0.67 20.73
CA ALA A 110 2.81 0.41 20.87
C ALA A 110 1.96 0.69 19.61
N ALA A 111 2.25 1.73 18.81
CA ALA A 111 1.50 2.01 17.59
C ALA A 111 1.82 1.01 16.48
N VAL A 112 3.10 0.63 16.35
CA VAL A 112 3.53 -0.43 15.43
C VAL A 112 2.95 -1.77 15.86
N ASP A 113 2.99 -2.07 17.15
CA ASP A 113 2.45 -3.30 17.74
C ASP A 113 0.94 -3.39 17.53
N ALA A 114 0.18 -2.30 17.70
CA ALA A 114 -1.26 -2.28 17.44
C ALA A 114 -1.59 -2.62 15.97
N HIS A 115 -0.86 -2.05 15.00
CA HIS A 115 -1.07 -2.39 13.58
C HIS A 115 -0.62 -3.81 13.23
N LEU A 116 0.41 -4.33 13.90
CA LEU A 116 0.81 -5.73 13.77
C LEU A 116 -0.27 -6.65 14.32
N GLU A 117 -0.81 -6.37 15.50
CA GLU A 117 -1.94 -7.10 16.08
C GLU A 117 -3.14 -7.09 15.15
N GLU A 118 -3.48 -5.94 14.57
CA GLU A 118 -4.55 -5.82 13.58
C GLU A 118 -4.26 -6.68 12.34
N PHE A 119 -3.05 -6.64 11.79
CA PHE A 119 -2.65 -7.47 10.65
C PHE A 119 -2.75 -8.97 10.93
N TRP A 120 -2.35 -9.41 12.13
CA TRP A 120 -2.42 -10.81 12.54
C TRP A 120 -3.82 -11.26 12.98
N GLY A 121 -4.65 -10.32 13.42
CA GLY A 121 -6.05 -10.51 13.78
C GLY A 121 -7.00 -10.35 12.60
N PHE A 122 -6.55 -9.80 11.47
CA PHE A 122 -7.41 -9.41 10.37
C PHE A 122 -8.18 -10.59 9.78
N THR A 123 -9.50 -10.53 9.90
CA THR A 123 -10.49 -11.44 9.33
C THR A 123 -11.65 -10.62 8.78
N MET A 124 -12.40 -11.17 7.83
CA MET A 124 -13.64 -10.56 7.33
C MET A 124 -14.78 -11.58 7.38
N SER A 125 -16.00 -11.12 7.15
CA SER A 125 -17.20 -11.97 7.12
C SER A 125 -17.11 -13.02 6.02
N GLU A 126 -17.85 -14.11 6.19
CA GLU A 126 -17.99 -15.12 5.15
C GLU A 126 -18.55 -14.52 3.85
N GLY A 127 -17.97 -14.88 2.71
CA GLY A 127 -18.41 -14.39 1.41
C GLY A 127 -17.78 -13.04 1.02
N THR A 128 -16.75 -12.60 1.74
CA THR A 128 -15.97 -11.42 1.39
C THR A 128 -15.34 -11.55 0.00
N ASP A 129 -15.26 -10.45 -0.74
CA ASP A 129 -14.59 -10.42 -2.03
C ASP A 129 -13.07 -10.59 -1.87
N VAL A 130 -12.46 -11.44 -2.71
CA VAL A 130 -11.02 -11.72 -2.65
C VAL A 130 -10.18 -10.44 -2.81
N ASP A 131 -10.59 -9.52 -3.68
CA ASP A 131 -9.86 -8.28 -3.92
C ASP A 131 -9.99 -7.33 -2.73
N GLU A 132 -11.17 -7.25 -2.11
CA GLU A 132 -11.38 -6.45 -0.91
C GLU A 132 -10.45 -6.89 0.23
N TYR A 133 -10.41 -8.20 0.52
CA TYR A 133 -9.53 -8.73 1.56
C TYR A 133 -8.04 -8.49 1.24
N ALA A 134 -7.63 -8.71 -0.02
CA ALA A 134 -6.25 -8.51 -0.46
C ALA A 134 -5.82 -7.03 -0.40
N ASN A 135 -6.73 -6.11 -0.72
CA ASN A 135 -6.52 -4.67 -0.64
C ASN A 135 -6.35 -4.23 0.82
N ASN A 136 -7.22 -4.68 1.73
CA ASN A 136 -7.13 -4.35 3.15
C ASN A 136 -5.82 -4.87 3.78
N LEU A 137 -5.41 -6.10 3.47
CA LEU A 137 -4.11 -6.62 3.90
C LEU A 137 -2.93 -5.79 3.35
N THR A 138 -3.04 -5.29 2.13
CA THR A 138 -2.01 -4.46 1.51
C THR A 138 -1.96 -3.07 2.16
N GLN A 139 -3.10 -2.49 2.51
CA GLN A 139 -3.19 -1.25 3.25
C GLN A 139 -2.56 -1.38 4.64
N LEU A 140 -2.91 -2.41 5.43
CA LEU A 140 -2.32 -2.67 6.74
C LEU A 140 -0.80 -2.85 6.65
N GLN A 141 -0.32 -3.63 5.68
CA GLN A 141 1.12 -3.79 5.42
C GLN A 141 1.80 -2.45 5.11
N SER A 142 1.15 -1.58 4.33
CA SER A 142 1.66 -0.25 3.99
C SER A 142 1.67 0.68 5.20
N GLN A 143 0.63 0.63 6.04
CA GLN A 143 0.56 1.41 7.28
C GLN A 143 1.70 0.98 8.22
N ILE A 144 1.90 -0.31 8.47
CA ILE A 144 3.03 -0.82 9.26
C ILE A 144 4.36 -0.33 8.68
N ALA A 145 4.56 -0.44 7.36
CA ALA A 145 5.79 0.01 6.71
C ALA A 145 6.01 1.53 6.84
N SER A 146 4.94 2.32 6.88
CA SER A 146 5.02 3.77 7.11
C SER A 146 5.40 4.13 8.54
N LEU A 147 5.10 3.26 9.52
CA LEU A 147 5.49 3.45 10.92
C LEU A 147 6.90 2.92 11.20
N ASP A 148 7.19 1.70 10.77
CA ASP A 148 8.51 1.06 10.85
C ASP A 148 8.73 0.09 9.67
N PRO A 149 9.52 0.48 8.66
CA PRO A 149 9.84 -0.37 7.52
C PRO A 149 10.45 -1.72 7.91
N THR A 150 11.16 -1.81 9.04
CA THR A 150 11.82 -3.04 9.50
C THR A 150 10.83 -4.07 10.05
N LYS A 151 9.62 -3.62 10.41
CA LYS A 151 8.54 -4.45 10.93
C LYS A 151 7.52 -4.82 9.87
N ARG A 152 7.71 -4.37 8.62
CA ARG A 152 6.83 -4.66 7.49
C ARG A 152 6.69 -6.17 7.28
N PRO A 153 5.48 -6.75 7.35
CA PRO A 153 5.27 -8.15 7.01
C PRO A 153 5.72 -8.44 5.57
N SER A 154 6.34 -9.59 5.33
CA SER A 154 6.80 -9.96 3.98
C SER A 154 5.62 -10.24 3.03
N SER A 155 5.87 -10.22 1.71
CA SER A 155 4.87 -10.63 0.72
C SER A 155 4.41 -12.09 0.91
N LEU A 156 5.32 -12.97 1.34
CA LEU A 156 5.00 -14.36 1.68
C LEU A 156 4.09 -14.44 2.91
N THR A 157 4.37 -13.65 3.93
CA THR A 157 3.52 -13.54 5.13
C THR A 157 2.12 -13.08 4.74
N LYS A 158 2.02 -12.05 3.90
CA LYS A 158 0.74 -11.53 3.39
C LYS A 158 -0.03 -12.57 2.58
N LYS A 159 0.65 -13.34 1.71
CA LYS A 159 0.08 -14.49 1.00
C LYS A 159 -0.46 -15.54 1.97
N ASN A 160 0.31 -15.91 2.98
CA ASN A 160 -0.13 -16.93 3.95
C ASN A 160 -1.33 -16.48 4.76
N ARG A 161 -1.45 -15.17 5.07
CA ARG A 161 -2.64 -14.60 5.71
C ARG A 161 -3.88 -14.71 4.83
N LEU A 162 -3.77 -14.31 3.57
CA LEU A 162 -4.84 -14.45 2.58
C LEU A 162 -5.32 -15.91 2.49
N LEU A 163 -4.39 -16.84 2.32
CA LEU A 163 -4.71 -18.27 2.20
C LEU A 163 -5.35 -18.84 3.48
N LYS A 164 -4.91 -18.40 4.66
CA LYS A 164 -5.49 -18.84 5.94
C LYS A 164 -6.94 -18.38 6.10
N HIS A 165 -7.28 -17.18 5.62
CA HIS A 165 -8.67 -16.70 5.66
C HIS A 165 -9.58 -17.57 4.78
N PHE A 166 -9.21 -17.76 3.51
CA PHE A 166 -10.01 -18.54 2.57
C PHE A 166 -10.00 -20.05 2.82
N GLU A 167 -9.04 -20.58 3.58
CA GLU A 167 -9.10 -21.95 4.12
C GLU A 167 -10.23 -22.13 5.14
N GLY A 168 -10.51 -21.08 5.92
CA GLY A 168 -11.49 -21.11 7.00
C GLY A 168 -12.93 -20.80 6.57
N GLU A 169 -13.16 -20.37 5.32
CA GLU A 169 -14.53 -20.19 4.81
C GLU A 169 -15.20 -21.57 4.71
N GLY A 170 -16.20 -21.79 5.57
CA GLY A 170 -16.74 -23.09 6.01
C GLY A 170 -17.40 -23.98 4.94
N ASN A 171 -17.28 -23.60 3.67
CA ASN A 171 -17.95 -24.23 2.54
C ASN A 171 -17.01 -25.17 1.77
N GLY A 172 -15.72 -25.22 2.15
CA GLY A 172 -14.68 -26.03 1.50
C GLY A 172 -14.35 -25.62 0.07
N PHE A 173 -15.03 -24.58 -0.45
CA PHE A 173 -14.99 -24.17 -1.84
C PHE A 173 -13.57 -23.78 -2.30
N TYR A 174 -12.85 -23.05 -1.46
CA TYR A 174 -11.48 -22.64 -1.75
C TYR A 174 -10.45 -23.72 -1.44
N GLY A 175 -10.83 -24.84 -0.81
CA GLY A 175 -9.92 -25.82 -0.22
C GLY A 175 -8.89 -26.36 -1.21
N GLY A 176 -9.31 -26.73 -2.42
CA GLY A 176 -8.40 -27.24 -3.46
C GLY A 176 -7.39 -26.20 -3.93
N THR A 177 -7.87 -25.00 -4.31
CA THR A 177 -7.03 -23.89 -4.77
C THR A 177 -6.08 -23.41 -3.68
N VAL A 178 -6.56 -23.28 -2.44
CA VAL A 178 -5.74 -22.88 -1.29
C VAL A 178 -4.66 -23.91 -0.99
N SER A 179 -5.00 -25.21 -1.00
CA SER A 179 -4.01 -26.28 -0.79
C SER A 179 -2.91 -26.25 -1.85
N TYR A 180 -3.29 -26.08 -3.12
CA TYR A 180 -2.33 -25.92 -4.22
C TYR A 180 -1.43 -24.69 -4.02
N LEU A 181 -2.00 -23.53 -3.68
CA LEU A 181 -1.26 -22.28 -3.51
C LEU A 181 -0.30 -22.31 -2.31
N LYS A 182 -0.63 -23.06 -1.25
CA LYS A 182 0.23 -23.28 -0.08
C LYS A 182 1.46 -24.12 -0.41
N LEU A 183 1.29 -25.16 -1.23
CA LEU A 183 2.39 -26.05 -1.65
C LEU A 183 3.34 -25.38 -2.66
N ASN A 184 2.86 -24.41 -3.42
CA ASN A 184 3.63 -23.72 -4.46
C ASN A 184 4.14 -22.36 -3.96
N HIS A 185 5.31 -22.36 -3.31
CA HIS A 185 5.93 -21.14 -2.76
C HIS A 185 6.44 -20.15 -3.81
N THR A 186 6.65 -20.59 -5.05
CA THR A 186 7.10 -19.75 -6.17
C THR A 186 6.01 -18.77 -6.64
N ILE A 187 4.74 -19.12 -6.44
CA ILE A 187 3.60 -18.27 -6.82
C ILE A 187 3.55 -17.06 -5.89
N ASN A 188 3.62 -15.87 -6.48
CA ASN A 188 3.65 -14.62 -5.73
C ASN A 188 2.25 -14.21 -5.24
N PHE A 189 2.18 -13.13 -4.45
CA PHE A 189 0.93 -12.65 -3.87
C PHE A 189 -0.11 -12.26 -4.94
N ALA A 190 0.29 -11.55 -5.98
CA ALA A 190 -0.64 -11.08 -7.02
C ALA A 190 -1.24 -12.26 -7.82
N GLU A 191 -0.42 -13.25 -8.14
CA GLU A 191 -0.87 -14.48 -8.79
C GLU A 191 -1.81 -15.27 -7.88
N THR A 192 -1.50 -15.34 -6.57
CA THR A 192 -2.37 -15.98 -5.57
C THR A 192 -3.76 -15.33 -5.56
N VAL A 193 -3.83 -14.00 -5.53
CA VAL A 193 -5.09 -13.23 -5.59
C VAL A 193 -5.85 -13.53 -6.88
N ASN A 194 -5.17 -13.54 -8.03
CA ASN A 194 -5.80 -13.83 -9.32
C ASN A 194 -6.45 -15.23 -9.34
N MET A 195 -5.74 -16.25 -8.86
CA MET A 195 -6.27 -17.62 -8.82
C MET A 195 -7.47 -17.77 -7.87
N LEU A 196 -7.43 -17.11 -6.71
CA LEU A 196 -8.57 -17.09 -5.78
C LEU A 196 -9.76 -16.34 -6.37
N ARG A 197 -9.52 -15.22 -7.07
CA ARG A 197 -10.56 -14.44 -7.76
C ARG A 197 -11.23 -15.25 -8.86
N GLU A 198 -10.47 -15.99 -9.65
CA GLU A 198 -11.02 -16.90 -10.65
C GLU A 198 -11.88 -17.98 -10.01
N ASN A 199 -11.41 -18.55 -8.90
CA ASN A 199 -12.20 -19.52 -8.14
C ASN A 199 -13.52 -18.91 -7.66
N GLN A 200 -13.48 -17.74 -7.00
CA GLN A 200 -14.67 -17.03 -6.54
C GLN A 200 -15.66 -16.74 -7.67
N ARG A 201 -15.18 -16.31 -8.85
CA ARG A 201 -16.06 -16.11 -10.03
C ARG A 201 -16.70 -17.41 -10.50
N ASN A 202 -15.97 -18.53 -10.48
CA ASN A 202 -16.51 -19.83 -10.86
C ASN A 202 -17.58 -20.30 -9.86
N PHE A 203 -17.39 -20.07 -8.57
CA PHE A 203 -18.40 -20.33 -7.54
C PHE A 203 -19.70 -19.60 -7.84
N LEU A 204 -19.61 -18.29 -8.05
CA LEU A 204 -20.76 -17.42 -8.23
C LEU A 204 -21.53 -17.81 -9.49
N LYS A 205 -20.82 -18.14 -10.57
CA LYS A 205 -21.44 -18.65 -11.80
C LYS A 205 -22.17 -19.98 -11.59
N GLN A 206 -21.56 -20.93 -10.90
CA GLN A 206 -22.18 -22.24 -10.62
C GLN A 206 -23.43 -22.08 -9.76
N ASN A 207 -23.37 -21.27 -8.70
CA ASN A 207 -24.53 -21.00 -7.84
C ASN A 207 -25.63 -20.23 -8.56
N GLN A 208 -25.29 -19.22 -9.39
CA GLN A 208 -26.29 -18.52 -10.19
C GLN A 208 -27.03 -19.46 -11.16
N VAL A 209 -26.31 -20.38 -11.80
CA VAL A 209 -26.91 -21.40 -12.68
C VAL A 209 -27.79 -22.36 -11.87
N ALA A 210 -27.35 -22.78 -10.68
CA ALA A 210 -28.15 -23.64 -9.80
C ALA A 210 -29.45 -22.96 -9.34
N VAL A 211 -29.37 -21.70 -8.91
CA VAL A 211 -30.54 -20.89 -8.51
C VAL A 211 -31.48 -20.66 -9.71
N ALA A 212 -30.95 -20.33 -10.89
CA ALA A 212 -31.75 -20.17 -12.10
C ALA A 212 -32.44 -21.46 -12.54
N ASN A 213 -31.81 -22.62 -12.36
CA ASN A 213 -32.41 -23.92 -12.65
C ASN A 213 -33.53 -24.28 -11.65
N LEU A 214 -33.41 -23.89 -10.38
CA LEU A 214 -34.44 -24.08 -9.35
C LEU A 214 -35.60 -23.11 -9.50
N ALA A 215 -35.35 -21.88 -9.96
CA ALA A 215 -36.36 -20.84 -10.16
C ALA A 215 -37.17 -21.00 -11.45
N ARG A 216 -36.79 -21.92 -12.36
CA ARG A 216 -37.63 -22.25 -13.52
C ARG A 216 -38.92 -22.91 -13.02
N PRO A 217 -40.10 -22.30 -13.23
CA PRO A 217 -41.35 -22.93 -12.86
C PRO A 217 -41.46 -24.27 -13.60
N ALA A 218 -41.90 -25.31 -12.89
CA ALA A 218 -42.18 -26.64 -13.42
C ALA A 218 -43.38 -26.67 -14.39
N ASN A 219 -43.52 -25.64 -15.23
CA ASN A 219 -44.55 -25.51 -16.26
C ASN A 219 -44.05 -26.03 -17.61
N VAL A 220 -43.27 -27.12 -17.61
CA VAL A 220 -43.24 -27.99 -18.77
C VAL A 220 -44.41 -28.94 -18.59
N PRO A 221 -45.47 -28.87 -19.42
CA PRO A 221 -46.53 -29.88 -19.40
C PRO A 221 -45.86 -31.25 -19.49
N PRO A 222 -46.40 -32.33 -18.89
CA PRO A 222 -45.89 -33.68 -19.11
C PRO A 222 -46.08 -34.03 -20.60
N GLY A 223 -45.14 -33.59 -21.43
CA GLY A 223 -44.99 -34.00 -22.80
C GLY A 223 -44.69 -35.49 -22.72
N LYS A 224 -45.61 -36.31 -23.24
CA LYS A 224 -45.50 -37.76 -23.32
C LYS A 224 -44.05 -38.11 -23.70
N ILE A 225 -43.30 -38.62 -22.74
CA ILE A 225 -41.93 -39.10 -22.96
C ILE A 225 -42.06 -40.20 -24.01
N LYS A 226 -41.71 -39.90 -25.26
CA LYS A 226 -41.64 -40.90 -26.32
C LYS A 226 -40.48 -41.82 -25.96
N ARG A 227 -40.78 -42.93 -25.27
CA ARG A 227 -39.81 -43.99 -25.02
C ARG A 227 -39.64 -44.74 -26.34
N THR A 228 -38.44 -44.65 -26.89
CA THR A 228 -37.99 -45.48 -28.00
C THR A 228 -37.41 -46.76 -27.43
N CYS A 229 -37.85 -47.91 -27.94
CA CYS A 229 -37.28 -49.18 -27.54
C CYS A 229 -35.81 -49.27 -27.97
N ALA A 230 -34.91 -49.57 -27.02
CA ALA A 230 -33.48 -49.66 -27.27
C ALA A 230 -33.10 -50.76 -28.27
N TYR A 231 -33.96 -51.76 -28.46
CA TYR A 231 -33.67 -52.91 -29.33
C TYR A 231 -34.13 -52.73 -30.78
N CYS A 232 -35.24 -52.00 -31.03
CA CYS A 232 -35.79 -51.88 -32.38
C CYS A 232 -36.03 -50.43 -32.85
N GLY A 233 -35.77 -49.42 -32.01
CA GLY A 233 -35.89 -48.01 -32.37
C GLY A 233 -37.32 -47.49 -32.58
N ARG A 234 -38.36 -48.32 -32.37
CA ARG A 234 -39.77 -47.89 -32.51
C ARG A 234 -40.25 -47.16 -31.25
N SER A 235 -40.96 -46.06 -31.46
CA SER A 235 -41.59 -45.28 -30.39
C SER A 235 -42.92 -45.91 -29.94
N ASN A 236 -43.21 -45.90 -28.63
CA ASN A 236 -44.50 -46.31 -28.05
C ASN A 236 -44.91 -47.78 -28.25
N HIS A 237 -43.96 -48.70 -28.38
CA HIS A 237 -44.23 -50.11 -28.11
C HIS A 237 -43.37 -50.52 -26.91
N ILE A 238 -44.01 -51.01 -25.86
CA ILE A 238 -43.40 -51.77 -24.78
C ILE A 238 -43.89 -53.21 -25.00
#